data_AF-A0A255PNB9-F1
#
_entry.id   AF-A0A255PNB9-F1
#
_cell.length_a   1.000
_cell.length_b   1.000
_cell.length_c   1.000
_cell.angle_alpha   90.00
_cell.angle_beta   90.00
_cell.angle_gamma   90.00
#
_symmetry.space_group_name_H-M   'P 1'
#
loop_
_entity.id
_entity.type
_entity.pdbx_description
1 polymer ?
#
loop_
_entity_poly.entity_id
_entity_poly.type
_entity_poly.pdbx_seq_one_letter_code
_entity_poly.pdbx_strand_id
1 'polypeptide(L)' 'MTGEAPTVYHYVLTVQWVSDGQLLTKTFDNTFEQTGGLERASIYRRLTNRAAKEVGADVVATLFWSLEPNAL' A
#
# COMPACT_ATOMS: atom_id res chain seq x y z
N MET A 1 -16.61 -26.49 -2.26
CA MET A 1 -15.61 -25.48 -1.86
C MET A 1 -16.17 -24.12 -2.22
N THR A 2 -16.73 -23.38 -1.27
CA THR A 2 -17.13 -21.97 -1.47
C THR A 2 -15.88 -21.13 -1.27
N GLY A 3 -15.15 -20.85 -2.35
CA GLY A 3 -14.02 -19.92 -2.29
C GLY A 3 -14.56 -18.52 -1.98
N GLU A 4 -14.05 -17.88 -0.94
CA GLU A 4 -14.36 -16.47 -0.70
C GLU A 4 -13.96 -15.64 -1.93
N ALA A 5 -14.89 -14.81 -2.40
CA ALA A 5 -14.58 -13.86 -3.46
C ALA A 5 -13.49 -12.89 -2.96
N PRO A 6 -12.48 -12.56 -3.78
CA PRO A 6 -11.45 -11.61 -3.39
C PRO A 6 -12.07 -10.24 -3.13
N THR A 7 -11.68 -9.61 -2.02
CA THR A 7 -11.98 -8.20 -1.79
C THR A 7 -10.96 -7.36 -2.53
N VAL A 8 -11.43 -6.48 -3.39
CA VAL A 8 -10.60 -5.49 -4.07
C VAL A 8 -10.73 -4.17 -3.32
N TYR A 9 -9.60 -3.57 -3.00
CA TYR A 9 -9.53 -2.23 -2.41
C TYR A 9 -8.88 -1.26 -3.39
N HIS A 10 -9.35 -0.03 -3.43
CA HIS A 10 -8.54 1.10 -3.92
C HIS A 10 -7.70 1.64 -2.78
N TYR A 11 -6.44 1.93 -3.05
CA TYR A 11 -5.55 2.58 -2.09
C TYR A 11 -4.84 3.77 -2.72
N VAL A 12 -4.67 4.79 -1.89
CA VAL A 12 -3.75 5.89 -2.15
C VAL A 12 -2.73 5.88 -1.02
N LEU A 13 -1.44 5.82 -1.35
CA LEU A 13 -0.35 5.79 -0.38
C LEU A 13 0.72 6.80 -0.82
N THR A 14 0.95 7.83 -0.01
CA THR A 14 2.05 8.78 -0.21
C THR A 14 3.17 8.45 0.76
N VAL A 15 4.35 8.20 0.24
CA VAL A 15 5.55 7.88 1.03
C VAL A 15 6.67 8.87 0.77
N GLN A 16 7.54 9.01 1.76
CA GLN A 16 8.74 9.82 1.74
C GLN A 16 9.95 8.98 2.14
N TRP A 17 11.08 9.18 1.48
CA TRP A 17 12.34 8.51 1.81
C TRP A 17 13.52 9.42 1.47
N VAL A 18 14.70 9.03 1.94
CA VAL A 18 15.95 9.71 1.60
C VAL A 18 16.72 8.84 0.61
N SER A 19 17.19 9.46 -0.47
CA SER A 19 18.08 8.83 -1.44
C SER A 19 19.09 9.88 -1.92
N ASP A 20 20.38 9.53 -1.93
CA ASP A 20 21.47 10.41 -2.34
C ASP A 20 21.45 11.80 -1.66
N GLY A 21 21.13 11.82 -0.37
CA GLY A 21 21.06 13.05 0.44
C GLY A 21 19.85 13.94 0.16
N GLN A 22 18.90 13.50 -0.66
CA GLN A 22 17.69 14.22 -1.00
C GLN A 22 16.46 13.58 -0.36
N LEU A 23 15.51 14.43 0.05
CA LEU A 23 14.20 13.99 0.52
C LEU A 23 13.26 13.84 -0.68
N LEU A 24 12.82 12.62 -0.96
CA LEU A 24 11.97 12.28 -2.09
C LEU A 24 10.57 11.90 -1.62
N THR A 25 9.56 12.10 -2.46
CA THR A 25 8.17 11.73 -2.17
C THR A 25 7.53 11.09 -3.40
N LYS A 26 6.68 10.09 -3.19
CA LYS A 26 5.91 9.43 -4.25
C LYS A 26 4.54 9.03 -3.76
N THR A 27 3.54 9.19 -4.61
CA THR A 27 2.18 8.71 -4.39
C THR A 27 1.93 7.47 -5.26
N PHE A 28 1.39 6.44 -4.63
CA PHE A 28 0.88 5.24 -5.25
C PHE A 28 -0.65 5.31 -5.21
N ASP A 29 -1.28 5.15 -6.36
CA ASP A 29 -2.73 5.07 -6.51
C ASP A 29 -3.03 3.83 -7.36
N ASN A 30 -3.56 2.79 -6.74
CA ASN A 30 -3.80 1.50 -7.41
C ASN A 30 -4.80 0.64 -6.63
N THR A 31 -5.07 -0.55 -7.14
CA THR A 31 -5.86 -1.57 -6.47
C THR A 31 -5.01 -2.56 -5.69
N PHE A 32 -5.58 -3.09 -4.61
CA PHE A 32 -5.04 -4.19 -3.83
C PHE A 32 -6.10 -5.29 -3.69
N GLU A 33 -5.83 -6.44 -4.28
CA GLU A 33 -6.70 -7.61 -4.20
C GLU A 33 -6.22 -8.55 -3.09
N GLN A 34 -7.17 -9.05 -2.29
CA GLN A 34 -6.86 -10.02 -1.24
C GLN A 34 -7.99 -11.01 -1.03
N THR A 35 -7.64 -12.22 -0.62
CA THR A 35 -8.55 -13.28 -0.18
C THR A 35 -8.38 -13.52 1.33
N GLY A 36 -9.45 -13.86 2.04
CA GLY A 36 -9.36 -14.24 3.46
C GLY A 36 -9.44 -13.09 4.47
N GLY A 37 -10.02 -11.95 4.11
CA GLY A 37 -10.35 -10.88 5.06
C GLY A 37 -9.16 -10.33 5.86
N LEU A 38 -8.12 -9.81 5.20
CA LEU A 38 -6.99 -9.20 5.91
C LEU A 38 -7.40 -7.94 6.70
N GLU A 39 -6.91 -7.87 7.94
CA GLU A 39 -6.93 -6.65 8.74
C GLU A 39 -6.28 -5.47 8.01
N ARG A 40 -6.86 -4.26 8.14
CA ARG A 40 -6.36 -3.02 7.52
C ARG A 40 -4.88 -2.78 7.82
N ALA A 41 -4.41 -3.10 9.03
CA ALA A 41 -3.01 -2.97 9.43
C ALA A 41 -2.06 -3.93 8.68
N SER A 42 -2.54 -5.10 8.26
CA SER A 42 -1.79 -6.05 7.46
C SER A 42 -1.69 -5.59 6.00
N ILE A 43 -2.76 -5.02 5.46
CA ILE A 43 -2.77 -4.39 4.13
C ILE A 43 -1.79 -3.22 4.11
N TYR A 44 -1.84 -2.35 5.13
CA TYR A 44 -0.90 -1.25 5.31
C TYR A 44 0.56 -1.70 5.22
N ARG A 45 0.95 -2.68 6.04
CA ARG A 45 2.32 -3.20 6.04
C ARG A 45 2.74 -3.78 4.69
N ARG A 46 1.85 -4.50 4.00
CA ARG A 46 2.15 -5.05 2.68
C ARG A 46 2.40 -3.95 1.65
N LEU A 47 1.55 -2.94 1.62
CA LEU A 47 1.65 -1.83 0.67
C LEU A 47 2.84 -0.91 0.97
N THR A 48 3.14 -0.61 2.23
CA THR A 48 4.36 0.16 2.59
C THR A 48 5.63 -0.61 2.24
N ASN A 49 5.67 -1.94 2.47
CA ASN A 49 6.81 -2.77 2.09
C ASN A 49 6.97 -2.86 0.57
N ARG A 50 5.85 -2.91 -0.18
CA ARG A 50 5.88 -2.83 -1.64
C ARG A 50 6.41 -1.47 -2.11
N ALA A 51 5.93 -0.38 -1.52
CA ALA A 51 6.37 0.97 -1.85
C ALA A 51 7.88 1.14 -1.62
N ALA A 52 8.39 0.69 -0.47
CA ALA A 52 9.82 0.71 -0.15
C ALA A 52 10.66 -0.01 -1.21
N LYS A 53 10.25 -1.24 -1.60
CA LYS A 53 10.91 -1.99 -2.67
C LYS A 53 10.87 -1.28 -4.02
N GLU A 54 9.73 -0.69 -4.38
CA GLU A 54 9.57 -0.03 -5.68
C GLU A 54 10.42 1.25 -5.80
N VAL A 55 10.62 1.98 -4.69
CA VAL A 55 11.47 3.18 -4.67
C VAL A 55 12.94 2.87 -4.34
N GLY A 56 13.29 1.60 -4.15
CA GLY A 56 14.66 1.18 -3.83
C GLY A 56 15.13 1.64 -2.45
N ALA A 57 14.23 1.77 -1.47
CA ALA A 57 14.56 2.17 -0.11
C ALA A 57 14.36 1.01 0.89
N ASP A 58 15.22 0.95 1.92
CA ASP A 58 15.05 0.00 3.03
C ASP A 58 13.81 0.31 3.86
N VAL A 59 13.53 1.59 4.04
CA VAL A 59 12.37 2.10 4.79
C VAL A 59 11.83 3.36 4.13
N VAL A 60 10.52 3.53 4.23
CA VAL A 60 9.81 4.75 3.81
C VAL A 60 8.93 5.24 4.95
N ALA A 61 8.82 6.56 5.08
CA ALA A 61 7.85 7.21 5.96
C ALA A 61 6.52 7.37 5.21
N THR A 62 5.40 6.97 5.82
CA THR A 62 4.07 7.23 5.24
C THR A 62 3.63 8.63 5.61
N LEU A 63 3.34 9.46 4.61
CA LEU A 63 2.77 10.80 4.80
C LEU A 63 1.25 10.79 4.74
N PHE A 64 0.69 9.95 3.87
CA PHE A 64 -0.74 9.80 3.69
C PHE A 64 -1.09 8.38 3.27
N TRP A 65 -2.24 7.89 3.73
CA TRP A 65 -2.78 6.60 3.35
C TRP A 65 -4.31 6.66 3.36
N SER A 66 -4.93 6.17 2.29
CA SER A 66 -6.33 5.78 2.24
C SER A 66 -6.45 4.34 1.71
N LEU A 67 -7.51 3.66 2.14
CA LEU A 67 -7.88 2.34 1.68
C LEU A 67 -9.39 2.24 1.76
N GLU A 68 -10.02 2.07 0.60
CA GLU A 68 -11.47 2.03 0.41
C GLU A 68 -11.83 0.75 -0.34
N PRO A 69 -12.93 0.06 0.02
CA PRO A 69 -13.44 -1.03 -0.81
C PRO A 69 -13.69 -0.54 -2.24
N ASN A 70 -13.29 -1.31 -3.23
CA ASN A 70 -13.56 -1.00 -4.65
C ASN A 70 -15.04 -1.25 -5.02
N ALA A 71 -15.80 -1.89 -4.14
CA ALA A 71 -17.25 -2.00 -4.28
C ALA A 71 -17.93 -0.81 -3.58
N LEU A 72 -18.61 0.03 -4.37
CA LEU A 72 -19.78 0.79 -3.91
C LEU A 72 -20.97 -0.17 -3.73
#